data_AF-A0A838TMB7-F1
#
_entry.id   AF-A0A838TMB7-F1
#
_cell.length_a   1.000
_cell.length_b   1.000
_cell.length_c   1.000
_cell.angle_alpha   90.00
_cell.angle_beta   90.00
_cell.angle_gamma   90.00
#
_symmetry.space_group_name_H-M   'P 1'
#
loop_
_entity.id
_entity.type
_entity.pdbx_description
1 polymer ?
#
loop_
_entity_poly.entity_id
_entity_poly.type
_entity_poly.pdbx_seq_one_letter_code
_entity_poly.pdbx_strand_id
1 'polypeptide(L)'
;AVTKKEHRIGGAGNVALNLQALGSNAALISVLGKDEEGEKLRSLLEANNINCEYLLFSGDRVTTNKIRIIGRNQQMMRLDAEHAHDLNKEEEDALVKKVEKYISTVKPDIIILQDYNKGVLTKKIITKVIDLCNANKIICAADPKRKNFFAFKNITLFKPNLKEVKESLHILNDEVNEKTLSSIHQELKEKLSQHISLITLSDKGMFYQKDKHSKIIPSHLRNVADVSGAGDTVIAIASLVYAATKNIQLTAEIANIAGGLVCEVVGTAAIDKQKLLKECKQLITDF
;
A
#
# COMPACT_ATOMS: atom_id res chain seq x y z
N ALA A 1 -18.36 -18.49 26.06
CA ALA A 1 -19.16 -18.05 24.88
C ALA A 1 -18.49 -16.84 24.24
N VAL A 2 -18.60 -16.67 22.92
CA VAL A 2 -18.10 -15.48 22.23
C VAL A 2 -19.05 -14.31 22.51
N THR A 3 -18.55 -13.22 23.08
CA THR A 3 -19.36 -12.05 23.49
C THR A 3 -19.42 -10.94 22.45
N LYS A 4 -18.44 -10.87 21.53
CA LYS A 4 -18.38 -9.89 20.44
C LYS A 4 -17.68 -10.50 19.23
N LYS A 5 -18.17 -10.22 18.01
CA LYS A 5 -17.51 -10.50 16.74
C LYS A 5 -17.47 -9.21 15.92
N GLU A 6 -16.29 -8.82 15.45
CA GLU A 6 -16.08 -7.59 14.68
C GLU A 6 -15.32 -7.95 13.39
N HIS A 7 -15.70 -7.32 12.29
CA HIS A 7 -15.07 -7.51 10.99
C HIS A 7 -14.51 -6.17 10.52
N ARG A 8 -13.27 -6.20 10.02
CA ARG A 8 -12.59 -5.02 9.48
C ARG A 8 -12.02 -5.36 8.12
N ILE A 9 -12.04 -4.37 7.23
CA ILE A 9 -11.35 -4.44 5.95
C ILE A 9 -9.84 -4.43 6.21
N GLY A 10 -9.11 -5.30 5.53
CA GLY A 10 -7.66 -5.40 5.61
C GLY A 10 -7.02 -5.43 4.22
N GLY A 11 -5.70 -5.58 4.18
CA GLY A 11 -4.94 -5.69 2.94
C GLY A 11 -5.11 -4.47 2.03
N ALA A 12 -5.20 -4.70 0.72
CA ALA A 12 -5.42 -3.64 -0.25
C ALA A 12 -6.73 -2.86 -0.02
N GLY A 13 -7.72 -3.47 0.65
CA GLY A 13 -8.92 -2.75 1.08
C GLY A 13 -8.64 -1.67 2.13
N ASN A 14 -7.64 -1.84 2.98
CA ASN A 14 -7.23 -0.82 3.96
C ASN A 14 -6.57 0.39 3.27
N VAL A 15 -5.84 0.16 2.18
CA VAL A 15 -5.36 1.24 1.29
C VAL A 15 -6.54 2.00 0.70
N ALA A 16 -7.53 1.28 0.15
CA ALA A 16 -8.74 1.89 -0.40
C ALA A 16 -9.55 2.68 0.64
N LEU A 17 -9.64 2.21 1.88
CA LEU A 17 -10.27 2.95 2.98
C LEU A 17 -9.56 4.27 3.29
N ASN A 18 -8.22 4.26 3.33
CA ASN A 18 -7.44 5.48 3.58
C ASN A 18 -7.62 6.50 2.44
N LEU A 19 -7.67 6.03 1.19
CA LEU A 19 -7.99 6.86 0.03
C LEU A 19 -9.39 7.47 0.15
N GLN A 20 -10.39 6.67 0.49
CA GLN A 20 -11.77 7.14 0.66
C GLN A 20 -11.90 8.14 1.81
N ALA A 21 -11.19 7.91 2.93
CA ALA A 21 -11.23 8.79 4.10
C ALA A 21 -10.74 10.22 3.81
N LEU A 22 -9.84 10.39 2.82
CA LEU A 22 -9.43 11.71 2.36
C LEU A 22 -10.36 12.34 1.32
N GLY A 23 -11.38 11.60 0.85
CA GLY A 23 -12.38 12.05 -0.11
C GLY A 23 -12.06 11.74 -1.56
N SER A 24 -11.17 10.78 -1.83
CA SER A 24 -10.93 10.30 -3.20
C SER A 24 -11.91 9.20 -3.60
N ASN A 25 -12.08 8.99 -4.90
CA ASN A 25 -12.87 7.88 -5.43
C ASN A 25 -11.98 6.65 -5.56
N ALA A 26 -12.12 5.69 -4.65
CA ALA A 26 -11.34 4.46 -4.66
C ALA A 26 -12.09 3.30 -5.33
N ALA A 27 -11.40 2.57 -6.20
CA ALA A 27 -11.85 1.28 -6.72
C ALA A 27 -10.86 0.18 -6.32
N LEU A 28 -11.37 -0.99 -5.98
CA LEU A 28 -10.55 -2.15 -5.66
C LEU A 28 -10.60 -3.17 -6.81
N ILE A 29 -9.43 -3.43 -7.40
CA ILE A 29 -9.24 -4.47 -8.41
C ILE A 29 -8.41 -5.58 -7.76
N SER A 30 -9.04 -6.71 -7.45
CA SER A 30 -8.41 -7.83 -6.75
C SER A 30 -9.17 -9.13 -6.97
N VAL A 31 -8.70 -10.21 -6.35
CA VAL A 31 -9.32 -11.54 -6.40
C VAL A 31 -9.78 -11.95 -5.01
N LEU A 32 -11.06 -12.28 -4.89
CA LEU A 32 -11.68 -12.87 -3.70
C LEU A 32 -12.06 -14.32 -3.98
N GLY A 33 -12.21 -15.12 -2.93
CA GLY A 33 -12.80 -16.45 -3.05
C GLY A 33 -14.32 -16.37 -3.28
N LYS A 34 -14.88 -17.38 -3.94
CA LYS A 34 -16.33 -17.64 -4.00
C LYS A 34 -16.81 -18.23 -2.67
N ASP A 35 -16.67 -17.46 -1.60
CA ASP A 35 -16.96 -17.86 -0.23
C ASP A 35 -17.68 -16.75 0.56
N GLU A 36 -18.20 -17.10 1.73
CA GLU A 36 -18.94 -16.15 2.60
C GLU A 36 -18.06 -14.96 3.01
N GLU A 37 -16.76 -15.16 3.22
CA GLU A 37 -15.83 -14.10 3.60
C GLU A 37 -15.59 -13.12 2.44
N GLY A 38 -15.59 -13.58 1.19
CA GLY A 38 -15.52 -12.75 -0.01
C GLY A 38 -16.74 -11.85 -0.17
N GLU A 39 -17.94 -12.43 -0.01
CA GLU A 39 -19.20 -11.66 -0.04
C GLU A 39 -19.29 -10.64 1.09
N LYS A 40 -18.82 -11.04 2.29
CA LYS A 40 -18.76 -10.16 3.44
C LYS A 40 -17.78 -9.00 3.23
N LEU A 41 -16.60 -9.28 2.68
CA LEU A 41 -15.61 -8.25 2.37
C LEU A 41 -16.14 -7.28 1.33
N ARG A 42 -16.79 -7.77 0.26
CA ARG A 42 -17.46 -6.92 -0.73
C ARG A 42 -18.48 -5.99 -0.06
N SER A 43 -19.36 -6.54 0.78
CA SER A 43 -20.39 -5.76 1.48
C SER A 43 -19.77 -4.66 2.37
N LEU A 44 -18.66 -4.95 3.07
CA LEU A 44 -17.96 -3.97 3.89
C LEU A 44 -17.33 -2.86 3.03
N LEU A 45 -16.72 -3.21 1.89
CA LEU A 45 -16.12 -2.25 0.97
C LEU A 45 -17.18 -1.31 0.38
N GLU A 46 -18.31 -1.85 -0.08
CA GLU A 46 -19.43 -1.09 -0.63
C GLU A 46 -20.07 -0.17 0.42
N ALA A 47 -20.22 -0.64 1.67
CA ALA A 47 -20.69 0.18 2.79
C ALA A 47 -19.75 1.36 3.10
N ASN A 48 -18.49 1.28 2.67
CA ASN A 48 -17.51 2.37 2.76
C ASN A 48 -17.33 3.11 1.42
N ASN A 49 -18.28 2.99 0.47
CA ASN A 49 -18.25 3.65 -0.83
C ASN A 49 -17.04 3.31 -1.72
N ILE A 50 -16.42 2.15 -1.52
CA ILE A 50 -15.33 1.67 -2.38
C ILE A 50 -15.94 0.91 -3.57
N ASN A 51 -15.56 1.30 -4.79
CA ASN A 51 -16.06 0.64 -6.01
C ASN A 51 -15.51 -0.79 -6.13
N CYS A 52 -16.42 -1.76 -6.14
CA CYS A 52 -16.13 -3.19 -6.17
C CYS A 52 -16.45 -3.87 -7.52
N GLU A 53 -16.83 -3.13 -8.58
CA GLU A 53 -17.20 -3.66 -9.91
C GLU A 53 -16.08 -4.52 -10.54
N TYR A 54 -14.83 -4.22 -10.18
CA TYR A 54 -13.64 -4.81 -10.77
C TYR A 54 -13.06 -5.96 -9.96
N LEU A 55 -13.73 -6.41 -8.90
CA LEU A 55 -13.36 -7.62 -8.18
C LEU A 55 -13.62 -8.86 -9.04
N LEU A 56 -12.69 -9.82 -8.95
CA LEU A 56 -12.81 -11.16 -9.52
C LEU A 56 -13.10 -12.14 -8.39
N PHE A 57 -14.04 -13.07 -8.62
CA PHE A 57 -14.34 -14.15 -7.69
C PHE A 57 -13.81 -15.48 -8.21
N SER A 58 -12.93 -16.10 -7.45
CA SER A 58 -12.23 -17.34 -7.78
C SER A 58 -12.84 -18.55 -7.08
N GLY A 59 -12.96 -19.67 -7.80
CA GLY A 59 -13.24 -20.97 -7.18
C GLY A 59 -12.00 -21.71 -6.67
N ASP A 60 -10.81 -21.24 -7.03
CA ASP A 60 -9.53 -21.93 -6.79
C ASP A 60 -8.77 -21.37 -5.57
N ARG A 61 -9.30 -20.32 -4.94
CA ARG A 61 -8.75 -19.74 -3.70
C ARG A 61 -9.81 -19.30 -2.73
N VAL A 62 -9.43 -19.28 -1.46
CA VAL A 62 -10.22 -18.68 -0.38
C VAL A 62 -9.90 -17.20 -0.24
N THR A 63 -10.89 -16.42 0.19
CA THR A 63 -10.69 -15.03 0.60
C THR A 63 -9.74 -14.99 1.80
N THR A 64 -8.67 -14.19 1.71
CA THR A 64 -7.69 -14.07 2.78
C THR A 64 -8.34 -13.48 4.03
N ASN A 65 -8.38 -14.26 5.11
CA ASN A 65 -8.96 -13.86 6.39
C ASN A 65 -7.96 -14.03 7.53
N LYS A 66 -7.89 -13.03 8.41
CA LYS A 66 -6.98 -12.96 9.56
C LYS A 66 -7.81 -12.83 10.83
N ILE A 67 -8.12 -13.95 11.45
CA ILE A 67 -8.98 -14.02 12.64
C ILE A 67 -8.11 -13.89 13.89
N ARG A 68 -8.38 -12.88 14.72
CA ARG A 68 -7.73 -12.70 16.02
C ARG A 68 -8.72 -13.09 17.13
N ILE A 69 -8.36 -14.08 17.93
CA ILE A 69 -9.13 -14.51 19.10
C ILE A 69 -8.61 -13.74 20.31
N ILE A 70 -9.49 -12.96 20.94
CA ILE A 70 -9.16 -12.12 22.09
C ILE A 70 -9.92 -12.63 23.32
N GLY A 71 -9.22 -12.82 24.44
CA GLY A 71 -9.79 -13.18 25.72
C GLY A 71 -9.13 -12.39 26.85
N ARG A 72 -9.92 -11.92 27.82
CA ARG A 72 -9.43 -11.06 28.92
C ARG A 72 -8.60 -9.86 28.41
N ASN A 73 -9.05 -9.22 27.33
CA ASN A 73 -8.38 -8.11 26.65
C ASN A 73 -6.97 -8.42 26.11
N GLN A 74 -6.61 -9.70 25.95
CA GLN A 74 -5.34 -10.12 25.36
C GLN A 74 -5.58 -11.00 24.12
N GLN A 75 -4.74 -10.85 23.10
CA GLN A 75 -4.80 -11.73 21.92
C GLN A 75 -4.31 -13.12 22.32
N MET A 76 -5.22 -14.09 22.30
CA MET A 76 -4.93 -15.48 22.64
C MET A 76 -4.37 -16.26 21.45
N MET A 77 -4.92 -16.02 20.26
CA MET A 77 -4.58 -16.79 19.06
C MET A 77 -4.83 -15.97 17.80
N ARG A 78 -4.06 -16.29 16.75
CA ARG A 78 -4.30 -15.82 15.39
C ARG A 78 -4.50 -17.02 14.46
N LEU A 79 -5.60 -17.02 13.73
CA LEU A 79 -5.92 -18.01 12.71
C LEU A 79 -5.96 -17.32 11.34
N ASP A 80 -5.18 -17.86 10.41
CA ASP A 80 -5.02 -17.29 9.08
C ASP A 80 -5.59 -18.27 8.05
N ALA A 81 -6.66 -17.89 7.36
CA ALA A 81 -7.19 -18.62 6.22
C ALA A 81 -6.74 -17.92 4.94
N GLU A 82 -5.79 -18.51 4.22
CA GLU A 82 -5.21 -17.90 3.03
C GLU A 82 -4.60 -18.90 2.07
N HIS A 83 -4.65 -18.59 0.78
CA HIS A 83 -3.82 -19.21 -0.25
C HIS A 83 -2.79 -18.19 -0.75
N ALA A 84 -1.52 -18.62 -0.79
CA ALA A 84 -0.40 -17.78 -1.24
C ALA A 84 0.18 -18.20 -2.60
N HIS A 85 -0.41 -19.22 -3.25
CA HIS A 85 -0.04 -19.59 -4.60
C HIS A 85 -0.46 -18.50 -5.59
N ASP A 86 0.27 -18.40 -6.71
CA ASP A 86 -0.05 -17.46 -7.78
C ASP A 86 -1.43 -17.78 -8.40
N LEU A 87 -2.03 -16.76 -9.00
CA LEU A 87 -3.22 -16.93 -9.83
C LEU A 87 -2.93 -17.87 -11.01
N ASN A 88 -3.95 -18.61 -11.43
CA ASN A 88 -3.84 -19.38 -12.67
C ASN A 88 -3.89 -18.43 -13.89
N LYS A 89 -3.60 -18.96 -15.08
CA LYS A 89 -3.48 -18.14 -16.28
C LYS A 89 -4.81 -17.46 -16.65
N GLU A 90 -5.93 -18.15 -16.49
CA GLU A 90 -7.26 -17.61 -16.78
C GLU A 90 -7.60 -16.43 -15.86
N GLU A 91 -7.31 -16.55 -14.56
CA GLU A 91 -7.52 -15.51 -13.56
C GLU A 91 -6.62 -14.30 -13.79
N GLU A 92 -5.35 -14.52 -14.14
CA GLU A 92 -4.43 -13.43 -14.49
C GLU A 92 -4.95 -12.63 -15.69
N ASP A 93 -5.36 -13.32 -16.76
CA ASP A 93 -5.87 -12.68 -17.98
C ASP A 93 -7.19 -11.94 -17.69
N ALA A 94 -8.06 -12.52 -16.85
CA ALA A 94 -9.29 -11.86 -16.41
C ALA A 94 -9.02 -10.60 -15.58
N LEU A 95 -8.07 -10.64 -14.66
CA LEU A 95 -7.72 -9.50 -13.83
C LEU A 95 -7.09 -8.37 -14.66
N VAL A 96 -6.20 -8.70 -15.60
CA VAL A 96 -5.63 -7.70 -16.53
C VAL A 96 -6.73 -7.04 -17.35
N LYS A 97 -7.71 -7.80 -17.87
CA LYS A 97 -8.87 -7.22 -18.58
C LYS A 97 -9.71 -6.29 -17.70
N LYS A 98 -9.86 -6.58 -16.41
CA LYS A 98 -10.53 -5.68 -15.46
C LYS A 98 -9.77 -4.37 -15.29
N VAL A 99 -8.43 -4.41 -15.23
CA VAL A 99 -7.59 -3.21 -15.19
C VAL A 99 -7.72 -2.40 -16.48
N GLU A 100 -7.66 -3.05 -17.65
CA GLU A 100 -7.85 -2.40 -18.95
C GLU A 100 -9.22 -1.69 -19.04
N LYS A 101 -10.29 -2.38 -18.62
CA LYS A 101 -11.65 -1.81 -18.55
C LYS A 101 -11.71 -0.60 -17.62
N TYR A 102 -11.08 -0.69 -16.44
CA TYR A 102 -11.06 0.41 -15.47
C TYR A 102 -10.34 1.63 -16.04
N ILE A 103 -9.16 1.44 -16.63
CA ILE A 103 -8.37 2.51 -17.25
C ILE A 103 -9.17 3.19 -18.37
N SER A 104 -9.80 2.43 -19.26
CA SER A 104 -10.53 2.98 -20.40
C SER A 104 -11.82 3.72 -19.99
N THR A 105 -12.50 3.25 -18.95
CA THR A 105 -13.79 3.80 -18.50
C THR A 105 -13.62 4.96 -17.54
N VAL A 106 -12.77 4.78 -16.51
CA VAL A 106 -12.66 5.71 -15.38
C VAL A 106 -11.52 6.72 -15.57
N LYS A 107 -10.46 6.35 -16.30
CA LYS A 107 -9.26 7.19 -16.51
C LYS A 107 -8.66 7.68 -15.18
N PRO A 108 -8.21 6.77 -14.31
CA PRO A 108 -7.73 7.13 -12.97
C PRO A 108 -6.44 7.96 -13.03
N ASP A 109 -6.25 8.87 -12.08
CA ASP A 109 -5.00 9.64 -11.93
C ASP A 109 -3.82 8.76 -11.47
N ILE A 110 -4.14 7.69 -10.73
CA ILE A 110 -3.15 6.80 -10.11
C ILE A 110 -3.67 5.37 -9.97
N ILE A 111 -2.76 4.40 -10.11
CA ILE A 111 -2.97 2.99 -9.78
C ILE A 111 -1.92 2.57 -8.74
N ILE A 112 -2.38 1.90 -7.67
CA ILE A 112 -1.53 1.41 -6.57
C ILE A 112 -1.45 -0.12 -6.64
N LEU A 113 -0.24 -0.65 -6.80
CA LEU A 113 0.07 -2.07 -6.72
C LEU A 113 0.47 -2.41 -5.29
N GLN A 114 -0.49 -2.90 -4.50
CA GLN A 114 -0.27 -3.30 -3.11
C GLN A 114 0.04 -4.80 -3.01
N ASP A 115 1.30 -5.17 -2.77
CA ASP A 115 1.71 -6.57 -2.66
C ASP A 115 1.71 -7.07 -1.21
N TYR A 116 1.17 -8.27 -1.00
CA TYR A 116 1.20 -8.99 0.27
C TYR A 116 1.81 -10.40 0.12
N ASN A 117 2.43 -10.71 -1.03
CA ASN A 117 2.86 -12.06 -1.41
C ASN A 117 1.72 -13.11 -1.29
N LYS A 118 0.49 -12.75 -1.69
CA LYS A 118 -0.69 -13.64 -1.69
C LYS A 118 -1.08 -14.15 -3.10
N GLY A 119 -0.17 -13.97 -4.04
CA GLY A 119 -0.27 -14.53 -5.40
C GLY A 119 -1.15 -13.77 -6.38
N VAL A 120 -1.80 -12.67 -5.97
CA VAL A 120 -2.55 -11.79 -6.89
C VAL A 120 -1.59 -11.00 -7.78
N LEU A 121 -0.55 -10.39 -7.21
CA LEU A 121 0.45 -9.66 -7.99
C LEU A 121 1.54 -10.60 -8.47
N THR A 122 1.26 -11.32 -9.56
CA THR A 122 2.28 -12.10 -10.28
C THR A 122 3.16 -11.18 -11.11
N LYS A 123 4.34 -11.65 -11.53
CA LYS A 123 5.25 -10.88 -12.40
C LYS A 123 4.54 -10.40 -13.68
N LYS A 124 3.68 -11.24 -14.27
CA LYS A 124 2.91 -10.90 -15.47
C LYS A 124 1.95 -9.75 -15.21
N ILE A 125 1.17 -9.82 -14.13
CA ILE A 125 0.22 -8.76 -13.75
C ILE A 125 0.98 -7.46 -13.47
N ILE A 126 2.04 -7.51 -12.66
CA ILE A 126 2.85 -6.32 -12.32
C ILE A 126 3.35 -5.63 -13.59
N THR A 127 4.00 -6.37 -14.50
CA THR A 127 4.52 -5.82 -15.74
C THR A 127 3.39 -5.25 -16.61
N LYS A 128 2.31 -5.99 -16.82
CA LYS A 128 1.20 -5.54 -17.67
C LYS A 128 0.51 -4.29 -17.13
N VAL A 129 0.27 -4.21 -15.83
CA VAL A 129 -0.38 -3.04 -15.23
C VAL A 129 0.53 -1.81 -15.31
N ILE A 130 1.84 -1.96 -15.06
CA ILE A 130 2.78 -0.83 -15.19
C ILE A 130 2.87 -0.37 -16.65
N ASP A 131 2.95 -1.30 -17.61
CA ASP A 131 2.97 -0.96 -19.04
C ASP A 131 1.71 -0.18 -19.45
N LEU A 132 0.53 -0.62 -18.99
CA LEU A 132 -0.74 0.07 -19.21
C LEU A 132 -0.76 1.47 -18.59
N CYS A 133 -0.24 1.62 -17.37
CA CYS A 133 -0.14 2.93 -16.71
C CYS A 133 0.76 3.87 -17.52
N ASN A 134 1.94 3.39 -17.92
CA ASN A 134 2.92 4.17 -18.68
C ASN A 134 2.37 4.59 -20.05
N ALA A 135 1.72 3.68 -20.78
CA ALA A 135 1.09 3.97 -22.06
C ALA A 135 -0.01 5.05 -21.96
N ASN A 136 -0.71 5.11 -20.84
CA ASN A 136 -1.79 6.06 -20.59
C ASN A 136 -1.36 7.28 -19.74
N LYS A 137 -0.08 7.41 -19.41
CA LYS A 137 0.48 8.47 -18.55
C LYS A 137 -0.17 8.54 -17.14
N ILE A 138 -0.62 7.39 -16.64
CA ILE A 138 -1.19 7.23 -15.29
C ILE A 138 -0.04 7.00 -14.31
N ILE A 139 -0.10 7.63 -13.13
CA ILE A 139 0.90 7.37 -12.09
C ILE A 139 0.74 5.93 -11.60
N CYS A 140 1.84 5.19 -11.52
CA CYS A 140 1.84 3.88 -10.89
C CYS A 140 2.70 3.93 -9.62
N ALA A 141 2.10 3.53 -8.50
CA ALA A 141 2.77 3.43 -7.21
C ALA A 141 2.76 1.97 -6.73
N ALA A 142 3.78 1.52 -6.01
CA ALA A 142 3.80 0.18 -5.43
C ALA A 142 4.32 0.13 -4.00
N ASP A 143 3.72 -0.75 -3.22
CA ASP A 143 4.26 -1.28 -1.96
C ASP A 143 4.69 -2.73 -2.20
N PRO A 144 6.00 -2.98 -2.41
CA PRO A 144 6.49 -4.27 -2.85
C PRO A 144 6.57 -5.28 -1.70
N LYS A 145 6.72 -6.55 -2.06
CA LYS A 145 7.16 -7.61 -1.15
C LYS A 145 8.26 -8.45 -1.80
N ARG A 146 8.90 -9.27 -0.97
CA ARG A 146 10.11 -10.03 -1.31
C ARG A 146 10.00 -10.87 -2.60
N LYS A 147 8.83 -11.47 -2.90
CA LYS A 147 8.72 -12.46 -3.99
C LYS A 147 8.95 -11.81 -5.36
N ASN A 148 8.32 -10.66 -5.60
CA ASN A 148 8.33 -9.97 -6.89
C ASN A 148 8.98 -8.58 -6.82
N PHE A 149 9.87 -8.37 -5.85
CA PHE A 149 10.45 -7.05 -5.57
C PHE A 149 11.06 -6.36 -6.80
N PHE A 150 11.74 -7.12 -7.68
CA PHE A 150 12.36 -6.60 -8.90
C PHE A 150 11.46 -6.64 -10.16
N ALA A 151 10.17 -6.98 -10.01
CA ALA A 151 9.22 -7.02 -11.13
C ALA A 151 8.63 -5.64 -11.47
N PHE A 152 8.68 -4.67 -10.55
CA PHE A 152 8.08 -3.34 -10.67
C PHE A 152 8.91 -2.38 -11.55
N LYS A 153 9.27 -2.81 -12.75
CA LYS A 153 10.12 -2.02 -13.67
C LYS A 153 9.37 -0.84 -14.27
N ASN A 154 10.07 0.29 -14.47
CA ASN A 154 9.56 1.55 -15.02
C ASN A 154 8.38 2.13 -14.22
N ILE A 155 8.34 1.89 -12.91
CA ILE A 155 7.29 2.40 -12.03
C ILE A 155 7.53 3.86 -11.63
N THR A 156 6.46 4.63 -11.41
CA THR A 156 6.59 6.04 -11.00
C THR A 156 7.07 6.17 -9.55
N LEU A 157 6.38 5.55 -8.61
CA LEU A 157 6.67 5.65 -7.17
C LEU A 157 6.86 4.26 -6.56
N PHE A 158 8.05 3.98 -6.07
CA PHE A 158 8.36 2.71 -5.42
C PHE A 158 8.55 2.92 -3.92
N LYS A 159 7.66 2.34 -3.10
CA LYS A 159 7.62 2.53 -1.64
C LYS A 159 7.93 1.25 -0.86
N PRO A 160 9.17 0.77 -0.80
CA PRO A 160 9.53 -0.30 0.13
C PRO A 160 9.75 0.22 1.56
N ASN A 161 9.86 -0.68 2.53
CA ASN A 161 10.55 -0.39 3.78
C ASN A 161 12.06 -0.73 3.69
N LEU A 162 12.87 -0.15 4.56
CA LEU A 162 14.33 -0.35 4.52
C LEU A 162 14.73 -1.83 4.65
N LYS A 163 13.99 -2.62 5.44
CA LYS A 163 14.25 -4.05 5.61
C LYS A 163 14.05 -4.81 4.29
N GLU A 164 12.95 -4.57 3.59
CA GLU A 164 12.67 -5.16 2.28
C GLU A 164 13.76 -4.80 1.26
N VAL A 165 14.24 -3.56 1.27
CA VAL A 165 15.34 -3.13 0.39
C VAL A 165 16.63 -3.86 0.72
N LYS A 166 17.05 -3.86 1.99
CA LYS A 166 18.28 -4.53 2.43
C LYS A 166 18.27 -6.01 2.12
N GLU A 167 17.16 -6.69 2.40
CA GLU A 167 16.98 -8.11 2.09
C GLU A 167 17.05 -8.39 0.58
N SER A 168 16.47 -7.52 -0.24
CA SER A 168 16.42 -7.71 -1.70
C SER A 168 17.73 -7.36 -2.40
N LEU A 169 18.49 -6.40 -1.88
CA LEU A 169 19.80 -5.98 -2.40
C LEU A 169 20.98 -6.67 -1.70
N HIS A 170 20.73 -7.53 -0.70
CA HIS A 170 21.75 -8.18 0.12
C HIS A 170 22.71 -7.19 0.82
N ILE A 171 22.17 -6.06 1.28
CA ILE A 171 22.94 -5.02 1.97
C ILE A 171 23.07 -5.36 3.46
N LEU A 172 24.31 -5.45 3.93
CA LEU A 172 24.64 -5.72 5.33
C LEU A 172 24.89 -4.45 6.17
N ASN A 173 25.01 -3.28 5.53
CA ASN A 173 25.26 -2.03 6.25
C ASN A 173 24.03 -1.59 7.05
N ASP A 174 24.25 -1.21 8.31
CA ASP A 174 23.22 -0.70 9.21
C ASP A 174 23.13 0.81 9.33
N GLU A 175 24.08 1.55 8.73
CA GLU A 175 24.02 2.99 8.70
C GLU A 175 22.81 3.50 7.91
N VAL A 176 22.08 4.41 8.54
CA VAL A 176 20.93 5.11 7.94
C VAL A 176 21.27 6.59 7.87
N ASN A 177 21.77 7.02 6.72
CA ASN A 177 22.07 8.41 6.40
C ASN A 177 21.76 8.67 4.91
N GLU A 178 21.68 9.93 4.52
CA GLU A 178 21.27 10.31 3.15
C GLU A 178 22.22 9.77 2.08
N LYS A 179 23.52 9.65 2.37
CA LYS A 179 24.50 9.10 1.43
C LYS A 179 24.21 7.62 1.14
N THR A 180 24.09 6.81 2.20
CA THR A 180 23.78 5.37 2.07
C THR A 180 22.43 5.14 1.39
N LEU A 181 21.41 5.92 1.75
CA LEU A 181 20.07 5.81 1.13
C LEU A 181 20.06 6.28 -0.32
N SER A 182 20.88 7.27 -0.67
CA SER A 182 21.05 7.71 -2.07
C SER A 182 21.75 6.65 -2.91
N SER A 183 22.76 5.94 -2.37
CA SER A 183 23.36 4.77 -3.04
C SER A 183 22.34 3.67 -3.27
N ILE A 184 21.52 3.36 -2.26
CA ILE A 184 20.41 2.41 -2.38
C ILE A 184 19.43 2.83 -3.49
N HIS A 185 19.07 4.12 -3.57
CA HIS A 185 18.22 4.61 -4.65
C HIS A 185 18.83 4.34 -6.02
N GLN A 186 20.13 4.56 -6.21
CA GLN A 186 20.80 4.28 -7.48
C GLN A 186 20.76 2.78 -7.83
N GLU A 187 21.07 1.90 -6.90
CA GLU A 187 21.00 0.45 -7.14
C GLU A 187 19.57 -0.02 -7.49
N LEU A 188 18.56 0.52 -6.82
CA LEU A 188 17.17 0.27 -7.18
C LEU A 188 16.88 0.79 -8.59
N LYS A 189 17.34 2.00 -8.91
CA LYS A 189 17.13 2.65 -10.21
C LYS A 189 17.75 1.86 -11.36
N GLU A 190 18.91 1.25 -11.16
CA GLU A 190 19.54 0.37 -12.15
C GLU A 190 18.71 -0.89 -12.44
N LYS A 191 18.06 -1.46 -11.40
CA LYS A 191 17.30 -2.72 -11.52
C LYS A 191 15.87 -2.53 -11.99
N LEU A 192 15.24 -1.43 -11.55
CA LEU A 192 13.82 -1.16 -11.70
C LEU A 192 13.53 0.02 -12.62
N SER A 193 14.49 0.91 -12.89
CA SER A 193 14.24 2.17 -13.62
C SER A 193 13.08 3.00 -13.02
N GLN A 194 12.89 2.95 -11.70
CA GLN A 194 11.85 3.73 -11.04
C GLN A 194 12.20 5.22 -11.03
N HIS A 195 11.18 6.07 -11.10
CA HIS A 195 11.38 7.53 -11.05
C HIS A 195 11.61 8.05 -9.61
N ILE A 196 10.93 7.44 -8.63
CA ILE A 196 10.91 7.89 -7.25
C ILE A 196 11.09 6.71 -6.32
N SER A 197 11.98 6.86 -5.34
CA SER A 197 12.05 5.97 -4.17
C SER A 197 11.46 6.68 -2.97
N LEU A 198 10.55 6.01 -2.25
CA LEU A 198 9.97 6.47 -0.99
C LEU A 198 10.16 5.39 0.07
N ILE A 199 11.28 5.42 0.80
CA ILE A 199 11.69 4.35 1.69
C ILE A 199 11.26 4.68 3.12
N THR A 200 10.43 3.83 3.72
CA THR A 200 10.08 3.95 5.14
C THR A 200 11.22 3.43 6.01
N LEU A 201 11.58 4.18 7.05
CA LEU A 201 12.72 3.95 7.95
C LEU A 201 12.25 3.65 9.39
N SER A 202 11.01 3.20 9.56
CA SER A 202 10.39 2.96 10.87
C SER A 202 10.42 4.22 11.77
N ASP A 203 10.96 4.11 12.98
CA ASP A 203 11.13 5.20 13.95
C ASP A 203 12.09 6.30 13.47
N LYS A 204 12.92 6.04 12.46
CA LYS A 204 13.79 7.06 11.84
C LYS A 204 13.07 7.94 10.82
N GLY A 205 11.80 7.65 10.52
CA GLY A 205 10.97 8.43 9.59
C GLY A 205 10.96 7.88 8.18
N MET A 206 11.21 8.74 7.19
CA MET A 206 11.03 8.42 5.78
C MET A 206 12.08 9.10 4.91
N PHE A 207 12.63 8.35 3.96
CA PHE A 207 13.50 8.90 2.93
C PHE A 207 12.77 8.98 1.60
N TYR A 208 12.95 10.07 0.88
CA TYR A 208 12.56 10.15 -0.52
C TYR A 208 13.76 10.51 -1.39
N GLN A 209 13.71 10.05 -2.65
CA GLN A 209 14.56 10.57 -3.69
C GLN A 209 13.82 10.61 -5.03
N LYS A 210 13.90 11.76 -5.70
CA LYS A 210 13.48 11.99 -7.09
C LYS A 210 14.57 12.80 -7.78
N ASP A 211 15.14 12.23 -8.83
CA ASP A 211 16.29 12.80 -9.53
C ASP A 211 17.46 13.09 -8.57
N LYS A 212 17.88 14.36 -8.46
CA LYS A 212 18.94 14.83 -7.56
C LYS A 212 18.42 15.30 -6.19
N HIS A 213 17.11 15.35 -5.99
CA HIS A 213 16.52 15.82 -4.75
C HIS A 213 16.24 14.62 -3.84
N SER A 214 16.90 14.59 -2.70
CA SER A 214 16.68 13.59 -1.65
C SER A 214 16.73 14.23 -0.27
N LYS A 215 16.04 13.61 0.68
CA LYS A 215 16.06 14.02 2.09
C LYS A 215 15.56 12.89 2.99
N ILE A 216 16.06 12.86 4.22
CA ILE A 216 15.39 12.13 5.31
C ILE A 216 14.43 13.08 6.04
N ILE A 217 13.15 12.73 6.06
CA ILE A 217 12.15 13.36 6.91
C ILE A 217 12.09 12.57 8.23
N PRO A 218 12.50 13.14 9.36
CA PRO A 218 12.46 12.45 10.65
C PRO A 218 11.02 12.12 11.05
N SER A 219 10.82 11.04 11.80
CA SER A 219 9.51 10.75 12.39
C SER A 219 9.18 11.80 13.46
N HIS A 220 7.89 12.02 13.68
CA HIS A 220 7.43 12.80 14.84
C HIS A 220 7.27 11.85 16.04
N LEU A 221 7.65 12.32 17.23
CA LEU A 221 7.48 11.57 18.47
C LEU A 221 5.99 11.33 18.75
N ARG A 222 5.60 10.07 18.98
CA ARG A 222 4.20 9.66 19.17
C ARG A 222 4.10 8.51 20.15
N ASN A 223 2.91 8.35 20.74
CA ASN A 223 2.57 7.21 21.58
C ASN A 223 2.10 6.05 20.72
N VAL A 224 3.03 5.18 20.33
CA VAL A 224 2.74 4.04 19.45
C VAL A 224 1.98 2.95 20.20
N ALA A 225 0.78 2.62 19.72
CA ALA A 225 -0.07 1.55 20.21
C ALA A 225 0.05 0.28 19.35
N ASP A 226 -0.02 0.41 18.02
CA ASP A 226 0.04 -0.71 17.07
C ASP A 226 0.55 -0.22 15.70
N VAL A 227 1.50 -0.92 15.08
CA VAL A 227 2.05 -0.53 13.77
C VAL A 227 1.29 -1.15 12.58
N SER A 228 0.23 -1.90 12.86
CA SER A 228 -0.57 -2.60 11.85
C SER A 228 -1.24 -1.63 10.86
N GLY A 229 -0.90 -1.75 9.58
CA GLY A 229 -1.50 -0.93 8.51
C GLY A 229 -0.86 0.44 8.32
N ALA A 230 0.23 0.76 9.04
CA ALA A 230 0.98 1.99 8.82
C ALA A 230 1.52 2.08 7.38
N GLY A 231 2.07 0.98 6.84
CA GLY A 231 2.55 0.92 5.46
C GLY A 231 1.45 1.19 4.42
N ASP A 232 0.26 0.63 4.64
CA ASP A 232 -0.92 0.81 3.79
C ASP A 232 -1.39 2.28 3.80
N THR A 233 -1.35 2.91 4.97
CA THR A 233 -1.67 4.33 5.12
C THR A 233 -0.66 5.17 4.37
N VAL A 234 0.64 4.91 4.58
CA VAL A 234 1.72 5.65 3.92
C VAL A 234 1.59 5.58 2.40
N ILE A 235 1.38 4.40 1.80
CA ILE A 235 1.24 4.30 0.33
C ILE A 235 -0.04 4.99 -0.15
N ALA A 236 -1.16 4.86 0.56
CA ALA A 236 -2.42 5.51 0.19
C ALA A 236 -2.23 7.04 0.14
N ILE A 237 -1.70 7.61 1.23
CA ILE A 237 -1.48 9.05 1.35
C ILE A 237 -0.42 9.55 0.38
N ALA A 238 0.71 8.85 0.28
CA ALA A 238 1.77 9.25 -0.63
C ALA A 238 1.28 9.27 -2.08
N SER A 239 0.53 8.24 -2.47
CA SER A 239 -0.08 8.13 -3.80
C SER A 239 -1.03 9.28 -4.07
N LEU A 240 -1.97 9.56 -3.15
CA LEU A 240 -2.95 10.63 -3.34
C LEU A 240 -2.30 12.02 -3.41
N VAL A 241 -1.40 12.33 -2.49
CA VAL A 241 -0.72 13.64 -2.45
C VAL A 241 0.15 13.83 -3.68
N TYR A 242 0.91 12.80 -4.08
CA TYR A 242 1.75 12.91 -5.27
C TYR A 242 0.92 13.04 -6.55
N ALA A 243 -0.22 12.36 -6.65
CA ALA A 243 -1.13 12.50 -7.76
C ALA A 243 -1.65 13.94 -7.91
N ALA A 244 -2.04 14.55 -6.79
CA ALA A 244 -2.57 15.91 -6.77
C ALA A 244 -1.51 17.01 -6.97
N THR A 245 -0.29 16.82 -6.44
CA THR A 245 0.68 17.94 -6.32
C THR A 245 1.96 17.76 -7.13
N LYS A 246 2.32 16.52 -7.48
CA LYS A 246 3.63 16.15 -8.06
C LYS A 246 4.86 16.58 -7.22
N ASN A 247 4.64 16.99 -5.96
CA ASN A 247 5.67 17.44 -5.04
C ASN A 247 6.07 16.30 -4.10
N ILE A 248 7.23 15.69 -4.35
CA ILE A 248 7.70 14.53 -3.58
C ILE A 248 8.05 14.87 -2.12
N GLN A 249 8.49 16.09 -1.83
CA GLN A 249 8.81 16.49 -0.46
C GLN A 249 7.52 16.56 0.37
N LEU A 250 6.52 17.28 -0.13
CA LEU A 250 5.21 17.37 0.52
C LEU A 250 4.55 16.00 0.65
N THR A 251 4.67 15.15 -0.37
CA THR A 251 4.25 13.74 -0.32
C THR A 251 4.89 12.99 0.85
N ALA A 252 6.22 13.08 1.01
CA ALA A 252 6.93 12.38 2.07
C ALA A 252 6.59 12.92 3.46
N GLU A 253 6.46 14.25 3.60
CA GLU A 253 6.10 14.90 4.87
C GLU A 253 4.69 14.48 5.34
N ILE A 254 3.67 14.61 4.48
CA ILE A 254 2.29 14.23 4.83
C ILE A 254 2.18 12.72 5.08
N ALA A 255 2.82 11.89 4.24
CA ALA A 255 2.75 10.44 4.41
C ALA A 255 3.46 9.97 5.69
N ASN A 256 4.56 10.62 6.10
CA ASN A 256 5.25 10.34 7.34
C ASN A 256 4.40 10.73 8.57
N ILE A 257 3.71 11.88 8.52
CA ILE A 257 2.73 12.27 9.55
C ILE A 257 1.60 11.24 9.64
N ALA A 258 1.00 10.89 8.49
CA ALA A 258 -0.11 9.93 8.44
C ALA A 258 0.28 8.54 8.96
N GLY A 259 1.46 8.04 8.58
CA GLY A 259 1.98 6.77 9.06
C GLY A 259 2.18 6.74 10.57
N GLY A 260 2.66 7.85 11.16
CA GLY A 260 2.76 7.99 12.61
C GLY A 260 1.40 8.08 13.31
N LEU A 261 0.45 8.81 12.74
CA LEU A 261 -0.89 9.02 13.29
C LEU A 261 -1.68 7.72 13.46
N VAL A 262 -1.65 6.85 12.46
CA VAL A 262 -2.38 5.57 12.52
C VAL A 262 -1.75 4.59 13.51
N CYS A 263 -0.46 4.77 13.84
CA CYS A 263 0.22 3.96 14.85
C CYS A 263 -0.27 4.22 16.28
N GLU A 264 -1.01 5.31 16.54
CA GLU A 264 -1.56 5.66 17.86
C GLU A 264 -2.86 4.90 18.19
N VAL A 265 -3.39 4.11 17.24
CA VAL A 265 -4.66 3.39 17.36
C VAL A 265 -4.43 1.89 17.21
N VAL A 266 -5.21 1.07 17.91
CA VAL A 266 -5.11 -0.38 17.86
C VAL A 266 -5.80 -0.96 16.62
N GLY A 267 -5.07 -1.80 15.88
CA GLY A 267 -5.51 -2.44 14.65
C GLY A 267 -5.48 -1.53 13.42
N THR A 268 -5.98 -2.05 12.29
CA THR A 268 -6.10 -1.24 11.08
C THR A 268 -7.27 -0.27 11.21
N ALA A 269 -7.00 1.02 10.98
CA ALA A 269 -7.98 2.10 10.95
C ALA A 269 -7.69 3.00 9.76
N ALA A 270 -8.75 3.57 9.17
CA ALA A 270 -8.60 4.61 8.18
C ALA A 270 -8.12 5.91 8.86
N ILE A 271 -7.28 6.67 8.17
CA ILE A 271 -6.80 7.97 8.62
C ILE A 271 -7.95 8.95 8.89
N ASP A 272 -7.86 9.70 9.98
CA ASP A 272 -8.77 10.82 10.22
C ASP A 272 -8.28 12.05 9.44
N LYS A 273 -9.07 12.47 8.44
CA LYS A 273 -8.78 13.62 7.58
C LYS A 273 -8.58 14.91 8.36
N GLN A 274 -9.40 15.19 9.37
CA GLN A 274 -9.31 16.43 10.14
C GLN A 274 -8.09 16.42 11.06
N LYS A 275 -7.81 15.29 11.70
CA LYS A 275 -6.60 15.11 12.51
C LYS A 275 -5.34 15.27 11.66
N LEU A 276 -5.28 14.60 10.50
CA LEU A 276 -4.16 14.73 9.57
C LEU A 276 -3.99 16.18 9.10
N LEU A 277 -5.05 16.83 8.66
CA LEU A 277 -5.00 18.23 8.19
C LEU A 277 -4.49 19.18 9.29
N LYS A 278 -4.97 19.00 10.52
CA LYS A 278 -4.53 19.80 11.67
C LYS A 278 -3.04 19.63 11.92
N GLU A 279 -2.53 18.40 11.89
CA GLU A 279 -1.11 18.15 12.13
C GLU A 279 -0.22 18.64 10.98
N CYS A 280 -0.65 18.48 9.72
CA CYS A 280 0.09 19.02 8.59
C CYS A 280 0.29 20.54 8.74
N LYS A 281 -0.77 21.29 9.09
CA LYS A 281 -0.68 22.74 9.35
C LYS A 281 0.25 23.12 10.50
N GLN A 282 0.49 22.21 11.44
CA GLN A 282 1.35 22.46 12.60
C GLN A 282 2.81 22.08 12.35
N LEU A 283 3.05 21.04 11.55
CA LEU A 283 4.36 20.39 11.42
C LEU A 283 5.07 20.68 10.09
N ILE A 284 4.32 21.03 9.04
CA ILE A 284 4.87 21.36 7.72
C ILE A 284 4.91 22.87 7.59
N THR A 285 6.11 23.41 7.39
CA THR A 285 6.32 24.83 7.09
C THR A 285 5.68 25.15 5.73
N ASP A 286 4.90 26.22 5.65
CA ASP A 286 4.24 26.70 4.41
C ASP A 286 3.16 25.75 3.82
N PHE A 287 2.42 25.06 4.69
CA PHE A 287 1.31 24.15 4.31
C PHE A 287 0.03 24.84 3.82
#